data_AF-A0A9W8IUI2-F1
#
_entry.id   AF-A0A9W8IUI2-F1
#
_cell.length_a   1.000
_cell.length_b   1.000
_cell.length_c   1.000
_cell.angle_alpha   90.00
_cell.angle_beta   90.00
_cell.angle_gamma   90.00
#
_symmetry.space_group_name_H-M   'P 1'
#
loop_
_entity.id
_entity.type
_entity.pdbx_description
1 polymer ?
#
loop_
_entity_poly.entity_id
_entity_poly.type
_entity_poly.pdbx_seq_one_letter_code
_entity_poly.pdbx_strand_id
1 'polypeptide(L)'
;MRKFKKFGDLADINEAISTQHQALQNADSSQIASKYTLLNNLALSFWHRYNHSQDLESLEEATKTIELAVDETPKDNPTRPSTPNNLAWCYEQMYDRTHNVTYIYRAISAQREAVETLPEGHSSLPSILDNLGCCYQALFETTGELKHIQQAVDSRRKALETSSPDNVHFKIILDSLGRTLSDRFLLTQDMADICEAIELKERALRMIPENHSYRARSLNNLANSLISRYGVSRDPSDLESGLTHFRSGTLAQTSSPYDRFRVARTWALCALEYDNPTQAISAFDALVDVVPLFAGVEQTVQHRHELLMDLSSYILHGASVAISSGRIDKALEWLEQGRGLVWNQISSLRTPLDDLRAVDATMADRFETVSKALDAAGARVQDPRGRFEATADQKIALQEQASSHVKFKAPTVLSTYRIYTVYTL
;
A
#
# COMPACT_ATOMS: atom_id res chain seq x y z
N MET A 1 -15.49 -17.58 -5.34
CA MET A 1 -14.88 -16.67 -4.33
C MET A 1 -13.73 -17.26 -3.50
N ARG A 2 -13.91 -18.31 -2.68
CA ARG A 2 -12.79 -18.86 -1.88
C ARG A 2 -11.64 -19.41 -2.74
N LYS A 3 -11.95 -20.04 -3.89
CA LYS A 3 -10.96 -20.48 -4.87
C LYS A 3 -10.19 -19.29 -5.47
N PHE A 4 -10.91 -18.27 -5.97
CA PHE A 4 -10.30 -17.01 -6.41
C PHE A 4 -9.35 -16.40 -5.36
N LYS A 5 -9.79 -16.25 -4.10
CA LYS A 5 -8.93 -15.68 -3.04
C LYS A 5 -7.65 -16.49 -2.79
N LYS A 6 -7.64 -17.79 -3.13
CA LYS A 6 -6.50 -18.68 -2.94
C LYS A 6 -5.59 -18.75 -4.16
N PHE A 7 -6.14 -18.70 -5.37
CA PHE A 7 -5.41 -18.98 -6.61
C PHE A 7 -5.31 -17.79 -7.57
N GLY A 8 -6.16 -16.79 -7.42
CA GLY A 8 -6.20 -15.59 -8.27
C GLY A 8 -6.76 -15.81 -9.67
N ASP A 9 -7.41 -16.94 -9.95
CA ASP A 9 -7.92 -17.26 -11.29
C ASP A 9 -9.17 -16.44 -11.64
N LEU A 10 -9.10 -15.61 -12.68
CA LEU A 10 -10.22 -14.79 -13.15
C LEU A 10 -11.47 -15.61 -13.52
N ALA A 11 -11.32 -16.88 -13.90
CA ALA A 11 -12.47 -17.75 -14.14
C ALA A 11 -13.30 -17.98 -12.87
N ASP A 12 -12.64 -18.16 -11.71
CA ASP A 12 -13.30 -18.41 -10.42
C ASP A 12 -14.11 -17.21 -9.92
N ILE A 13 -13.70 -15.98 -10.26
CA ILE A 13 -14.44 -14.77 -9.87
C ILE A 13 -15.57 -14.48 -10.85
N ASN A 14 -15.39 -14.72 -12.14
CA ASN A 14 -16.45 -14.59 -13.13
C ASN A 14 -17.58 -15.60 -12.90
N GLU A 15 -17.25 -16.85 -12.55
CA GLU A 15 -18.25 -17.85 -12.14
C GLU A 15 -19.02 -17.40 -10.89
N ALA A 16 -18.31 -16.83 -9.90
CA ALA A 16 -18.94 -16.34 -8.68
C ALA A 16 -19.92 -15.18 -8.96
N ILE A 17 -19.50 -14.20 -9.78
CA ILE A 17 -20.31 -13.07 -10.21
C ILE A 17 -21.57 -13.57 -10.95
N SER A 18 -21.40 -14.49 -11.91
CA SER A 18 -22.51 -15.08 -12.65
C SER A 18 -23.52 -15.78 -11.73
N THR A 19 -23.02 -16.59 -10.79
CA THR A 19 -23.86 -17.30 -9.81
C THR A 19 -24.62 -16.33 -8.91
N GLN A 20 -23.96 -15.27 -8.44
CA GLN A 20 -24.57 -14.24 -7.59
C GLN A 20 -25.65 -13.46 -8.34
N HIS A 21 -25.43 -13.13 -9.62
CA HIS A 21 -26.45 -12.52 -10.48
C HIS A 21 -27.67 -13.41 -10.67
N GLN A 22 -27.47 -14.71 -10.95
CA GLN A 22 -28.58 -15.66 -11.08
C GLN A 22 -29.36 -15.81 -9.77
N ALA A 23 -28.66 -15.86 -8.63
CA ALA A 23 -29.31 -15.91 -7.32
C ALA A 23 -30.14 -14.65 -7.05
N LEU A 24 -29.68 -13.47 -7.49
CA LEU A 24 -30.41 -12.22 -7.36
C LEU A 24 -31.67 -12.17 -8.24
N GLN A 25 -31.58 -12.70 -9.47
CA GLN A 25 -32.72 -12.78 -10.40
C GLN A 25 -33.82 -13.74 -9.90
N ASN A 26 -33.42 -14.79 -9.18
CA ASN A 26 -34.33 -15.81 -8.66
C ASN A 26 -34.78 -15.55 -7.21
N ALA A 27 -34.38 -14.44 -6.60
CA ALA A 27 -34.74 -14.11 -5.22
C ALA A 27 -36.19 -13.62 -5.14
N ASP A 28 -37.04 -14.34 -4.40
CA ASP A 28 -38.44 -13.96 -4.15
C ASP A 28 -38.58 -12.88 -3.05
N SER A 29 -39.73 -12.24 -2.98
CA SER A 29 -40.08 -11.22 -1.97
C SER A 29 -40.06 -11.73 -0.52
N SER A 30 -40.01 -13.05 -0.29
CA SER A 30 -39.84 -13.65 1.04
C SER A 30 -38.36 -13.71 1.48
N GLN A 31 -37.43 -13.41 0.57
CA GLN A 31 -35.97 -13.52 0.75
C GLN A 31 -35.29 -12.13 0.76
N ILE A 32 -36.04 -11.09 1.07
CA ILE A 32 -35.59 -9.68 1.03
C ILE A 32 -34.30 -9.45 1.83
N ALA A 33 -34.16 -10.00 3.04
CA ALA A 33 -32.94 -9.87 3.84
C ALA A 33 -31.70 -10.54 3.18
N SER A 34 -31.90 -11.66 2.49
CA SER A 34 -30.83 -12.30 1.70
C SER A 34 -30.53 -11.55 0.41
N LYS A 35 -31.48 -10.80 -0.16
CA LYS A 35 -31.27 -9.97 -1.37
C LYS A 35 -30.20 -8.90 -1.14
N TYR A 36 -30.25 -8.15 -0.04
CA TYR A 36 -29.26 -7.11 0.27
C TYR A 36 -27.87 -7.67 0.54
N THR A 37 -27.83 -8.80 1.24
CA THR A 37 -26.58 -9.54 1.47
C THR A 37 -25.98 -10.02 0.15
N LEU A 38 -26.82 -10.50 -0.79
CA LEU A 38 -26.40 -10.89 -2.14
C LEU A 38 -25.86 -9.71 -2.95
N LEU A 39 -26.54 -8.56 -2.93
CA LEU A 39 -26.08 -7.33 -3.59
C LEU A 39 -24.71 -6.88 -3.04
N ASN A 40 -24.56 -6.83 -1.71
CA ASN A 40 -23.29 -6.46 -1.09
C ASN A 40 -22.16 -7.44 -1.47
N ASN A 41 -22.45 -8.75 -1.46
CA ASN A 41 -21.49 -9.77 -1.87
C ASN A 41 -21.12 -9.71 -3.36
N LEU A 42 -22.08 -9.33 -4.22
CA LEU A 42 -21.85 -9.14 -5.65
C LEU A 42 -20.96 -7.92 -5.90
N ALA A 43 -21.23 -6.80 -5.23
CA ALA A 43 -20.36 -5.61 -5.28
C ALA A 43 -18.92 -5.93 -4.86
N LEU A 44 -18.75 -6.69 -3.77
CA LEU A 44 -17.43 -7.17 -3.34
C LEU A 44 -16.75 -8.06 -4.38
N SER A 45 -17.48 -8.94 -5.06
CA SER A 45 -16.92 -9.77 -6.15
C SER A 45 -16.46 -8.90 -7.32
N PHE A 46 -17.24 -7.90 -7.74
CA PHE A 46 -16.81 -6.96 -8.78
C PHE A 46 -15.57 -6.18 -8.36
N TRP A 47 -15.50 -5.70 -7.12
CA TRP A 47 -14.29 -5.05 -6.62
C TRP A 47 -13.09 -5.99 -6.61
N HIS A 48 -13.26 -7.23 -6.15
CA HIS A 48 -12.17 -8.19 -6.12
C HIS A 48 -11.64 -8.51 -7.53
N ARG A 49 -12.52 -8.48 -8.54
CA ARG A 49 -12.14 -8.59 -9.95
C ARG A 49 -11.33 -7.37 -10.37
N TYR A 50 -11.83 -6.17 -10.11
CA TYR A 50 -11.10 -4.92 -10.35
C TYR A 50 -9.72 -4.90 -9.66
N ASN A 51 -9.62 -5.29 -8.40
CA ASN A 51 -8.35 -5.29 -7.67
C ASN A 51 -7.32 -6.23 -8.31
N HIS A 52 -7.76 -7.22 -9.07
CA HIS A 52 -6.89 -8.12 -9.82
C HIS A 52 -6.61 -7.63 -11.25
N SER A 53 -7.65 -7.30 -12.02
CA SER A 53 -7.51 -6.91 -13.43
C SER A 53 -7.18 -5.44 -13.65
N GLN A 54 -7.36 -4.60 -12.64
CA GLN A 54 -7.33 -3.13 -12.69
C GLN A 54 -8.38 -2.52 -13.66
N ASP A 55 -9.36 -3.30 -14.10
CA ASP A 55 -10.43 -2.89 -15.02
C ASP A 55 -11.45 -1.95 -14.37
N LEU A 56 -11.52 -0.71 -14.86
CA LEU A 56 -12.41 0.33 -14.33
C LEU A 56 -13.89 -0.04 -14.45
N GLU A 57 -14.30 -0.77 -15.48
CA GLU A 57 -15.71 -1.19 -15.66
C GLU A 57 -16.17 -2.06 -14.48
N SER A 58 -15.29 -2.96 -14.01
CA SER A 58 -15.54 -3.77 -12.82
C SER A 58 -15.71 -2.93 -11.55
N LEU A 59 -15.02 -1.79 -11.42
CA LEU A 59 -15.20 -0.90 -10.27
C LEU A 59 -16.51 -0.09 -10.38
N GLU A 60 -16.88 0.33 -11.58
CA GLU A 60 -18.17 0.98 -11.85
C GLU A 60 -19.34 0.04 -11.54
N GLU A 61 -19.26 -1.23 -11.95
CA GLU A 61 -20.28 -2.24 -11.63
C GLU A 61 -20.34 -2.53 -10.12
N ALA A 62 -19.20 -2.57 -9.42
CA ALA A 62 -19.18 -2.66 -7.97
C ALA A 62 -19.93 -1.49 -7.31
N THR A 63 -19.66 -0.27 -7.79
CA THR A 63 -20.25 0.97 -7.28
C THR A 63 -21.77 1.00 -7.52
N LYS A 64 -22.23 0.72 -8.75
CA LYS A 64 -23.66 0.65 -9.06
C LYS A 64 -24.39 -0.41 -8.22
N THR A 65 -23.76 -1.57 -8.04
CA THR A 65 -24.36 -2.67 -7.27
C THR A 65 -24.53 -2.31 -5.80
N ILE A 66 -23.55 -1.63 -5.19
CA ILE A 66 -23.65 -1.21 -3.78
C ILE A 66 -24.56 0.01 -3.60
N GLU A 67 -24.65 0.93 -4.57
CA GLU A 67 -25.67 1.99 -4.61
C GLU A 67 -27.08 1.38 -4.56
N LEU A 68 -27.35 0.41 -5.45
CA LEU A 68 -28.63 -0.32 -5.45
C LEU A 68 -28.90 -1.02 -4.11
N ALA A 69 -27.87 -1.60 -3.48
CA ALA A 69 -28.02 -2.21 -2.17
C ALA A 69 -28.46 -1.20 -1.11
N VAL A 70 -27.86 0.00 -1.08
CA VAL A 70 -28.20 1.05 -0.12
C VAL A 70 -29.61 1.60 -0.33
N ASP A 71 -29.99 1.83 -1.59
CA ASP A 71 -31.30 2.36 -1.98
C ASP A 71 -32.44 1.39 -1.67
N GLU A 72 -32.23 0.08 -1.90
CA GLU A 72 -33.27 -0.91 -1.68
C GLU A 72 -33.34 -1.42 -0.23
N THR A 73 -32.31 -1.22 0.60
CA THR A 73 -32.26 -1.73 1.98
C THR A 73 -33.21 -0.92 2.89
N PRO A 74 -34.23 -1.54 3.53
CA PRO A 74 -35.16 -0.87 4.43
C PRO A 74 -34.43 -0.20 5.59
N LYS A 75 -34.97 0.92 6.09
CA LYS A 75 -34.36 1.71 7.18
C LYS A 75 -34.21 0.92 8.48
N ASP A 76 -35.07 -0.06 8.70
CA ASP A 76 -35.11 -0.95 9.86
C ASP A 76 -34.27 -2.23 9.69
N ASN A 77 -33.57 -2.40 8.56
CA ASN A 77 -32.74 -3.57 8.34
C ASN A 77 -31.44 -3.52 9.18
N PRO A 78 -31.13 -4.57 9.95
CA PRO A 78 -29.89 -4.66 10.75
C PRO A 78 -28.59 -4.51 9.96
N THR A 79 -28.57 -4.80 8.65
CA THR A 79 -27.38 -4.66 7.81
C THR A 79 -27.23 -3.29 7.18
N ARG A 80 -28.21 -2.39 7.33
CA ARG A 80 -28.16 -1.03 6.80
C ARG A 80 -26.95 -0.23 7.29
N PRO A 81 -26.47 -0.33 8.54
CA PRO A 81 -25.33 0.49 8.97
C PRO A 81 -24.00 0.12 8.29
N SER A 82 -23.85 -1.10 7.76
CA SER A 82 -22.60 -1.55 7.11
C SER A 82 -22.56 -1.26 5.60
N THR A 83 -23.71 -1.04 4.95
CA THR A 83 -23.77 -0.79 3.51
C THR A 83 -23.22 0.58 3.07
N PRO A 84 -23.45 1.71 3.79
CA PRO A 84 -22.88 3.00 3.40
C PRO A 84 -21.36 3.04 3.55
N ASN A 85 -20.78 2.28 4.50
CA ASN A 85 -19.32 2.19 4.62
C ASN A 85 -18.69 1.50 3.40
N ASN A 86 -19.31 0.44 2.88
CA ASN A 86 -18.84 -0.23 1.66
C ASN A 86 -19.04 0.64 0.41
N LEU A 87 -20.14 1.40 0.35
CA LEU A 87 -20.40 2.38 -0.70
C LEU A 87 -19.34 3.50 -0.69
N ALA A 88 -19.06 4.06 0.49
CA ALA A 88 -18.04 5.09 0.66
C ALA A 88 -16.67 4.63 0.17
N TRP A 89 -16.29 3.40 0.50
CA TRP A 89 -15.05 2.83 0.02
C TRP A 89 -15.02 2.63 -1.50
N CYS A 90 -16.12 2.20 -2.14
CA CYS A 90 -16.17 2.14 -3.61
C CYS A 90 -15.95 3.52 -4.24
N TYR A 91 -16.54 4.56 -3.64
CA TYR A 91 -16.29 5.93 -4.08
C TYR A 91 -14.85 6.41 -3.86
N GLU A 92 -14.20 6.05 -2.76
CA GLU A 92 -12.77 6.33 -2.57
C GLU A 92 -11.93 5.67 -3.69
N GLN A 93 -12.20 4.40 -4.01
CA GLN A 93 -11.51 3.72 -5.10
C GLN A 93 -11.78 4.37 -6.47
N MET A 94 -13.01 4.83 -6.71
CA MET A 94 -13.34 5.59 -7.92
C MET A 94 -12.61 6.92 -7.98
N TYR A 95 -12.47 7.62 -6.84
CA TYR A 95 -11.65 8.82 -6.75
C TYR A 95 -10.18 8.51 -7.05
N ASP A 96 -9.60 7.48 -6.45
CA ASP A 96 -8.19 7.12 -6.66
C ASP A 96 -7.87 6.83 -8.13
N ARG A 97 -8.86 6.34 -8.89
CA ARG A 97 -8.71 6.05 -10.32
C ARG A 97 -9.00 7.20 -11.25
N THR A 98 -10.02 7.99 -10.94
CA THR A 98 -10.53 9.02 -11.85
C THR A 98 -10.05 10.42 -11.47
N HIS A 99 -9.55 10.58 -10.26
CA HIS A 99 -9.29 11.86 -9.58
C HIS A 99 -10.50 12.81 -9.59
N ASN A 100 -11.71 12.27 -9.78
CA ASN A 100 -12.94 13.06 -9.76
C ASN A 100 -13.39 13.27 -8.31
N VAL A 101 -13.17 14.49 -7.81
CA VAL A 101 -13.49 14.92 -6.45
C VAL A 101 -14.95 14.69 -6.04
N THR A 102 -15.87 14.59 -7.01
CA THR A 102 -17.28 14.27 -6.75
C THR A 102 -17.42 12.95 -5.99
N TYR A 103 -16.57 11.96 -6.27
CA TYR A 103 -16.60 10.69 -5.57
C TYR A 103 -16.17 10.83 -4.10
N ILE A 104 -15.19 11.66 -3.76
CA ILE A 104 -14.88 11.95 -2.35
C ILE A 104 -16.09 12.58 -1.64
N TYR A 105 -16.77 13.55 -2.25
CA TYR A 105 -17.96 14.14 -1.65
C TYR A 105 -19.06 13.11 -1.39
N ARG A 106 -19.25 12.17 -2.33
CA ARG A 106 -20.19 11.06 -2.15
C ARG A 106 -19.74 10.09 -1.05
N ALA A 107 -18.44 9.79 -0.95
CA ALA A 107 -17.88 8.98 0.14
C ALA A 107 -18.13 9.61 1.51
N ILE A 108 -17.88 10.92 1.65
CA ILE A 108 -18.17 11.68 2.87
C ILE A 108 -19.66 11.60 3.22
N SER A 109 -20.54 11.78 2.24
CA SER A 109 -21.99 11.70 2.45
C SER A 109 -22.40 10.31 2.98
N ALA A 110 -21.89 9.24 2.37
CA ALA A 110 -22.19 7.87 2.78
C ALA A 110 -21.63 7.55 4.19
N GLN A 111 -20.41 7.98 4.51
CA GLN A 111 -19.86 7.80 5.86
C GLN A 111 -20.64 8.59 6.92
N ARG A 112 -21.09 9.81 6.61
CA ARG A 112 -21.93 10.60 7.53
C ARG A 112 -23.28 9.93 7.79
N GLU A 113 -23.92 9.40 6.75
CA GLU A 113 -25.14 8.60 6.91
C GLU A 113 -24.88 7.37 7.79
N ALA A 114 -23.75 6.67 7.62
CA ALA A 114 -23.39 5.56 8.48
C ALA A 114 -23.30 5.98 9.95
N VAL A 115 -22.61 7.09 10.24
CA VAL A 115 -22.49 7.64 11.61
C VAL A 115 -23.85 8.00 12.20
N GLU A 116 -24.75 8.58 11.42
CA GLU A 116 -26.08 9.01 11.88
C GLU A 116 -27.06 7.84 12.11
N THR A 117 -26.86 6.72 11.42
CA THR A 117 -27.75 5.55 11.47
C THR A 117 -27.29 4.47 12.44
N LEU A 118 -26.03 4.49 12.86
CA LEU A 118 -25.50 3.53 13.83
C LEU A 118 -26.11 3.75 15.23
N PRO A 119 -26.49 2.66 15.92
CA PRO A 119 -26.79 2.73 17.35
C PRO A 119 -25.60 3.27 18.15
N GLU A 120 -25.90 4.00 19.22
CA GLU A 120 -24.87 4.45 20.17
C GLU A 120 -24.12 3.23 20.75
N GLY A 121 -22.79 3.32 20.80
CA GLY A 121 -21.93 2.22 21.28
C GLY A 121 -21.72 1.07 20.28
N HIS A 122 -22.15 1.20 19.02
CA HIS A 122 -21.89 0.18 18.00
C HIS A 122 -20.38 -0.01 17.76
N SER A 123 -19.92 -1.26 17.71
CA SER A 123 -18.49 -1.61 17.64
C SER A 123 -17.76 -1.08 16.40
N SER A 124 -18.50 -0.84 15.31
CA SER A 124 -17.98 -0.29 14.05
C SER A 124 -17.93 1.24 14.00
N LEU A 125 -18.46 1.95 14.99
CA LEU A 125 -18.47 3.42 15.00
C LEU A 125 -17.04 4.01 14.92
N PRO A 126 -16.04 3.52 15.68
CA PRO A 126 -14.68 4.04 15.59
C PRO A 126 -14.05 3.90 14.20
N SER A 127 -14.25 2.77 13.51
CA SER A 127 -13.66 2.55 12.19
C SER A 127 -14.33 3.43 11.12
N ILE A 128 -15.65 3.62 11.21
CA ILE A 128 -16.41 4.50 10.30
C ILE A 128 -15.98 5.96 10.48
N LEU A 129 -15.76 6.41 11.71
CA LEU A 129 -15.25 7.75 12.00
C LEU A 129 -13.80 7.96 11.51
N ASP A 130 -12.92 6.95 11.62
CA ASP A 130 -11.58 7.01 11.03
C ASP A 130 -11.62 7.07 9.51
N ASN A 131 -12.50 6.28 8.87
CA ASN A 131 -12.71 6.31 7.42
C ASN A 131 -13.27 7.67 6.95
N LEU A 132 -14.20 8.26 7.69
CA LEU A 132 -14.65 9.63 7.44
C LEU A 132 -13.47 10.63 7.50
N GLY A 133 -12.56 10.43 8.47
CA GLY A 133 -11.30 11.17 8.53
C GLY A 133 -10.41 10.97 7.30
N CYS A 134 -10.32 9.74 6.76
CA CYS A 134 -9.63 9.46 5.51
C CYS A 134 -10.23 10.22 4.33
N CYS A 135 -11.55 10.22 4.18
CA CYS A 135 -12.23 10.96 3.11
C CYS A 135 -11.92 12.47 3.18
N TYR A 136 -11.98 13.07 4.38
CA TYR A 136 -11.67 14.49 4.56
C TYR A 136 -10.20 14.81 4.30
N GLN A 137 -9.28 13.91 4.67
CA GLN A 137 -7.86 14.06 4.36
C GLN A 137 -7.61 14.01 2.85
N ALA A 138 -8.22 13.07 2.13
CA ALA A 138 -8.11 13.02 0.67
C ALA A 138 -8.73 14.27 0.01
N LEU A 139 -9.84 14.79 0.56
CA LEU A 139 -10.43 16.04 0.09
C LEU A 139 -9.48 17.23 0.30
N PHE A 140 -8.80 17.29 1.44
CA PHE A 140 -7.77 18.28 1.71
C PHE A 140 -6.61 18.16 0.71
N GLU A 141 -6.09 16.96 0.45
CA GLU A 141 -5.01 16.72 -0.51
C GLU A 141 -5.40 17.18 -1.93
N THR A 142 -6.69 17.07 -2.28
CA THR A 142 -7.22 17.52 -3.59
C THR A 142 -7.40 19.03 -3.68
N THR A 143 -7.92 19.65 -2.62
CA THR A 143 -8.43 21.03 -2.66
C THR A 143 -7.48 22.05 -2.01
N GLY A 144 -6.58 21.59 -1.13
CA GLY A 144 -5.74 22.42 -0.28
C GLY A 144 -6.49 23.17 0.83
N GLU A 145 -7.79 22.94 1.02
CA GLU A 145 -8.58 23.73 1.97
C GLU A 145 -8.39 23.25 3.41
N LEU A 146 -7.78 24.08 4.26
CA LEU A 146 -7.49 23.78 5.68
C LEU A 146 -8.71 23.30 6.49
N LYS A 147 -9.93 23.71 6.12
CA LYS A 147 -11.15 23.24 6.79
C LYS A 147 -11.29 21.71 6.71
N HIS A 148 -10.82 21.08 5.64
CA HIS A 148 -10.95 19.64 5.44
C HIS A 148 -9.97 18.85 6.29
N ILE A 149 -8.73 19.31 6.46
CA ILE A 149 -7.80 18.65 7.38
C ILE A 149 -8.25 18.81 8.85
N GLN A 150 -8.89 19.93 9.20
CA GLN A 150 -9.55 20.08 10.50
C GLN A 150 -10.67 19.04 10.69
N GLN A 151 -11.56 18.88 9.71
CA GLN A 151 -12.63 17.88 9.75
C GLN A 151 -12.08 16.44 9.86
N ALA A 152 -10.93 16.17 9.25
CA ALA A 152 -10.23 14.89 9.38
C ALA A 152 -9.75 14.65 10.83
N VAL A 153 -9.14 15.66 11.46
CA VAL A 153 -8.72 15.61 12.87
C VAL A 153 -9.93 15.40 13.79
N ASP A 154 -11.00 16.16 13.60
CA ASP A 154 -12.20 16.07 14.45
C ASP A 154 -12.85 14.68 14.37
N SER A 155 -12.95 14.12 13.15
CA SER A 155 -13.51 12.79 12.94
C SER A 155 -12.67 11.71 13.62
N ARG A 156 -11.34 11.79 13.53
CA ARG A 156 -10.42 10.83 14.15
C ARG A 156 -10.30 10.97 15.66
N ARG A 157 -10.44 12.18 16.21
CA ARG A 157 -10.57 12.38 17.67
C ARG A 157 -11.84 11.70 18.19
N LYS A 158 -12.98 11.90 17.52
CA LYS A 158 -14.23 11.21 17.87
C LYS A 158 -14.09 9.68 17.74
N ALA A 159 -13.36 9.20 16.73
CA ALA A 159 -13.05 7.78 16.57
C ALA A 159 -12.27 7.25 17.79
N LEU A 160 -11.27 8.01 18.26
CA LEU A 160 -10.43 7.63 19.39
C LEU A 160 -11.23 7.62 20.70
N GLU A 161 -12.07 8.64 20.92
CA GLU A 161 -12.95 8.75 22.10
C GLU A 161 -13.96 7.60 22.20
N THR A 162 -14.46 7.13 21.05
CA THR A 162 -15.45 6.04 20.98
C THR A 162 -14.81 4.64 20.93
N SER A 163 -13.48 4.54 20.86
CA SER A 163 -12.76 3.27 20.80
C SER A 163 -12.24 2.84 22.17
N SER A 164 -12.43 1.57 22.52
CA SER A 164 -11.73 0.93 23.64
C SER A 164 -10.27 0.60 23.27
N PRO A 165 -9.30 0.70 24.21
CA PRO A 165 -7.93 0.18 24.02
C PRO A 165 -7.86 -1.30 23.64
N ASP A 166 -8.88 -2.09 24.00
CA ASP A 166 -8.98 -3.52 23.64
C ASP A 166 -9.43 -3.74 22.19
N ASN A 167 -9.89 -2.68 21.50
CA ASN A 167 -10.28 -2.75 20.10
C ASN A 167 -9.03 -2.86 19.21
N VAL A 168 -9.04 -3.82 18.29
CA VAL A 168 -7.96 -4.04 17.31
C VAL A 168 -7.67 -2.81 16.42
N HIS A 169 -8.67 -1.94 16.22
CA HIS A 169 -8.58 -0.69 15.45
C HIS A 169 -8.01 0.47 16.26
N PHE A 170 -7.93 0.38 17.60
CA PHE A 170 -7.48 1.47 18.46
C PHE A 170 -6.10 2.00 18.05
N LYS A 171 -5.14 1.08 17.82
CA LYS A 171 -3.78 1.43 17.36
C LYS A 171 -3.75 2.11 15.99
N ILE A 172 -4.69 1.74 15.11
CA ILE A 172 -4.80 2.31 13.76
C ILE A 172 -5.29 3.74 13.87
N ILE A 173 -6.30 3.99 14.69
CA ILE A 173 -6.84 5.33 14.94
C ILE A 173 -5.77 6.26 15.52
N LEU A 174 -4.94 5.77 16.48
CA LEU A 174 -3.82 6.53 17.02
C LEU A 174 -2.82 6.96 15.92
N ASP A 175 -2.38 6.02 15.07
CA ASP A 175 -1.46 6.33 13.98
C ASP A 175 -2.09 7.27 12.94
N SER A 176 -3.35 7.03 12.57
CA SER A 176 -4.11 7.86 11.63
C SER A 176 -4.26 9.30 12.14
N LEU A 177 -4.69 9.49 13.39
CA LEU A 177 -4.82 10.82 14.00
C LEU A 177 -3.44 11.51 14.09
N GLY A 178 -2.41 10.79 14.55
CA GLY A 178 -1.06 11.33 14.63
C GLY A 178 -0.50 11.74 13.26
N ARG A 179 -0.80 11.00 12.18
CA ARG A 179 -0.43 11.41 10.81
C ARG A 179 -1.14 12.70 10.41
N THR A 180 -2.45 12.80 10.58
CA THR A 180 -3.21 14.01 10.22
C THR A 180 -2.77 15.24 10.98
N LEU A 181 -2.46 15.10 12.27
CA LEU A 181 -1.91 16.19 13.07
C LEU A 181 -0.52 16.60 12.57
N SER A 182 0.31 15.65 12.17
CA SER A 182 1.61 15.97 11.54
C SER A 182 1.43 16.72 10.22
N ASP A 183 0.48 16.28 9.38
CA ASP A 183 0.18 16.94 8.10
C ASP A 183 -0.36 18.36 8.35
N ARG A 184 -1.22 18.55 9.35
CA ARG A 184 -1.75 19.86 9.72
C ARG A 184 -0.67 20.78 10.29
N PHE A 185 0.25 20.24 11.08
CA PHE A 185 1.43 20.96 11.55
C PHE A 185 2.30 21.47 10.39
N LEU A 186 2.55 20.66 9.36
CA LEU A 186 3.35 21.10 8.22
C LEU A 186 2.77 22.36 7.54
N LEU A 187 1.44 22.53 7.60
CA LEU A 187 0.73 23.66 7.00
C LEU A 187 0.61 24.86 7.94
N THR A 188 0.34 24.61 9.22
CA THR A 188 -0.02 25.64 10.19
C THR A 188 1.13 26.04 11.12
N GLN A 189 2.14 25.17 11.22
CA GLN A 189 3.24 25.24 12.17
C GLN A 189 2.77 25.29 13.63
N ASP A 190 1.56 24.78 13.93
CA ASP A 190 1.02 24.70 15.29
C ASP A 190 1.75 23.61 16.09
N MET A 191 2.60 24.04 17.02
CA MET A 191 3.40 23.14 17.85
C MET A 191 2.56 22.19 18.70
N ALA A 192 1.31 22.53 19.03
CA ALA A 192 0.43 21.62 19.76
C ALA A 192 0.13 20.35 18.94
N ASP A 193 -0.04 20.49 17.63
CA ASP A 193 -0.35 19.38 16.73
C ASP A 193 0.79 18.38 16.62
N ILE A 194 2.01 18.86 16.43
CA ILE A 194 3.16 17.95 16.28
C ILE A 194 3.51 17.27 17.61
N CYS A 195 3.33 17.94 18.74
CA CYS A 195 3.50 17.33 20.05
C CYS A 195 2.47 16.23 20.30
N GLU A 196 1.17 16.50 20.07
CA GLU A 196 0.12 15.48 20.18
C GLU A 196 0.36 14.32 19.19
N ALA A 197 0.77 14.63 17.95
CA ALA A 197 1.09 13.61 16.95
C ALA A 197 2.18 12.63 17.41
N ILE A 198 3.25 13.15 18.01
CA ILE A 198 4.37 12.36 18.55
C ILE A 198 3.86 11.47 19.70
N GLU A 199 3.12 12.03 20.65
CA GLU A 199 2.57 11.28 21.79
C GLU A 199 1.66 10.12 21.34
N LEU A 200 0.77 10.38 20.38
CA LEU A 200 -0.13 9.37 19.81
C LEU A 200 0.65 8.26 19.08
N LYS A 201 1.65 8.63 18.26
CA LYS A 201 2.48 7.67 17.52
C LYS A 201 3.36 6.83 18.45
N GLU A 202 3.91 7.42 19.51
CA GLU A 202 4.64 6.67 20.53
C GLU A 202 3.72 5.68 21.26
N ARG A 203 2.50 6.12 21.60
CA ARG A 203 1.50 5.23 22.23
C ARG A 203 1.14 4.08 21.31
N ALA A 204 0.94 4.33 20.01
CA ALA A 204 0.71 3.28 19.02
C ALA A 204 1.91 2.32 18.92
N LEU A 205 3.14 2.85 18.90
CA LEU A 205 4.36 2.05 18.81
C LEU A 205 4.55 1.13 20.03
N ARG A 206 4.21 1.59 21.25
CA ARG A 206 4.25 0.78 22.47
C ARG A 206 3.28 -0.41 22.43
N MET A 207 2.21 -0.32 21.65
CA MET A 207 1.23 -1.41 21.46
C MET A 207 1.65 -2.41 20.37
N ILE A 208 2.68 -2.10 19.57
CA ILE A 208 3.15 -2.95 18.48
C ILE A 208 4.30 -3.84 19.00
N PRO A 209 4.15 -5.18 19.02
CA PRO A 209 5.24 -6.08 19.38
C PRO A 209 6.49 -5.86 18.53
N GLU A 210 7.67 -6.11 19.10
CA GLU A 210 8.95 -5.90 18.42
C GLU A 210 9.08 -6.68 17.11
N ASN A 211 8.46 -7.85 17.06
CA ASN A 211 8.48 -8.76 15.91
C ASN A 211 7.29 -8.54 14.94
N HIS A 212 6.50 -7.48 15.07
CA HIS A 212 5.37 -7.25 14.18
C HIS A 212 5.79 -6.65 12.82
N SER A 213 5.18 -7.14 11.74
CA SER A 213 5.44 -6.70 10.35
C SER A 213 5.15 -5.22 10.03
N TYR A 214 4.42 -4.52 10.90
CA TYR A 214 4.03 -3.11 10.72
C TYR A 214 4.98 -2.16 11.48
N ARG A 215 5.90 -2.71 12.27
CA ARG A 215 6.76 -1.94 13.18
C ARG A 215 7.63 -0.93 12.43
N ALA A 216 8.22 -1.29 11.28
CA ALA A 216 9.01 -0.38 10.48
C ALA A 216 8.22 0.87 10.06
N ARG A 217 6.97 0.71 9.66
CA ARG A 217 6.11 1.83 9.24
C ARG A 217 5.78 2.77 10.39
N SER A 218 5.44 2.22 11.56
CA SER A 218 5.15 3.02 12.76
C SER A 218 6.39 3.80 13.22
N LEU A 219 7.57 3.17 13.22
CA LEU A 219 8.84 3.84 13.52
C LEU A 219 9.15 4.97 12.54
N ASN A 220 8.93 4.75 11.24
CA ASN A 220 9.10 5.78 10.22
C ASN A 220 8.14 6.96 10.40
N ASN A 221 6.87 6.70 10.75
CA ASN A 221 5.88 7.75 10.98
C ASN A 221 6.24 8.62 12.20
N LEU A 222 6.74 8.00 13.28
CA LEU A 222 7.20 8.70 14.48
C LEU A 222 8.47 9.51 14.18
N ALA A 223 9.45 8.90 13.51
CA ALA A 223 10.69 9.56 13.11
C ALA A 223 10.42 10.82 12.27
N ASN A 224 9.54 10.73 11.26
CA ASN A 224 9.17 11.89 10.45
C ASN A 224 8.55 13.04 11.26
N SER A 225 7.73 12.74 12.27
CA SER A 225 7.18 13.79 13.15
C SER A 225 8.25 14.46 14.00
N LEU A 226 9.19 13.69 14.53
CA LEU A 226 10.33 14.22 15.29
C LEU A 226 11.20 15.13 14.40
N ILE A 227 11.52 14.68 13.18
CA ILE A 227 12.27 15.49 12.21
C ILE A 227 11.51 16.77 11.82
N SER A 228 10.19 16.67 11.63
CA SER A 228 9.35 17.84 11.33
C SER A 228 9.36 18.84 12.48
N ARG A 229 9.23 18.37 13.73
CA ARG A 229 9.32 19.22 14.92
C ARG A 229 10.69 19.87 15.04
N TYR A 230 11.76 19.10 14.82
CA TYR A 230 13.14 19.60 14.80
C TYR A 230 13.34 20.74 13.79
N GLY A 231 12.75 20.65 12.59
CA GLY A 231 12.85 21.69 11.57
C GLY A 231 12.46 23.08 12.07
N VAL A 232 11.53 23.14 13.04
CA VAL A 232 11.01 24.37 13.67
C VAL A 232 11.68 24.65 15.01
N SER A 233 11.67 23.67 15.93
CA SER A 233 12.16 23.83 17.31
C SER A 233 13.68 23.92 17.40
N ARG A 234 14.38 23.29 16.45
CA ARG A 234 15.83 23.05 16.46
C ARG A 234 16.33 22.31 17.71
N ASP A 235 15.46 21.57 18.39
CA ASP A 235 15.84 20.73 19.52
C ASP A 235 16.65 19.50 19.05
N PRO A 236 17.94 19.39 19.39
CA PRO A 236 18.78 18.29 18.90
C PRO A 236 18.28 16.91 19.36
N SER A 237 17.52 16.81 20.45
CA SER A 237 16.97 15.54 20.93
C SER A 237 15.94 14.95 19.97
N ASP A 238 15.20 15.79 19.25
CA ASP A 238 14.24 15.37 18.21
C ASP A 238 14.96 14.79 16.99
N LEU A 239 16.03 15.44 16.53
CA LEU A 239 16.85 14.95 15.43
C LEU A 239 17.48 13.60 15.78
N GLU A 240 18.10 13.49 16.95
CA GLU A 240 18.73 12.25 17.41
C GLU A 240 17.72 11.10 17.55
N SER A 241 16.56 11.38 18.17
CA SER A 241 15.50 10.39 18.33
C SER A 241 14.90 9.97 16.99
N GLY A 242 14.67 10.92 16.07
CA GLY A 242 14.17 10.65 14.73
C GLY A 242 15.10 9.74 13.93
N LEU A 243 16.40 10.05 13.90
CA LEU A 243 17.41 9.23 13.23
C LEU A 243 17.54 7.83 13.86
N THR A 244 17.43 7.74 15.19
CA THR A 244 17.42 6.45 15.91
C THR A 244 16.22 5.60 15.53
N HIS A 245 15.02 6.18 15.48
CA HIS A 245 13.82 5.46 15.05
C HIS A 245 13.88 5.02 13.59
N PHE A 246 14.42 5.85 12.70
CA PHE A 246 14.67 5.43 11.32
C PHE A 246 15.59 4.22 11.25
N ARG A 247 16.73 4.25 11.96
CA ARG A 247 17.65 3.11 12.04
C ARG A 247 16.96 1.85 12.54
N SER A 248 16.20 1.95 13.64
CA SER A 248 15.45 0.81 14.17
C SER A 248 14.42 0.27 13.16
N GLY A 249 13.74 1.15 12.41
CA GLY A 249 12.75 0.74 11.42
C GLY A 249 13.38 0.01 10.22
N THR A 250 14.55 0.44 9.77
CA THR A 250 15.32 -0.26 8.72
C THR A 250 15.77 -1.65 9.18
N LEU A 251 16.14 -1.80 10.45
CA LEU A 251 16.62 -3.05 11.04
C LEU A 251 15.51 -3.99 11.52
N ALA A 252 14.23 -3.61 11.41
CA ALA A 252 13.09 -4.44 11.82
C ALA A 252 12.90 -5.64 10.87
N GLN A 253 13.62 -6.74 11.10
CA GLN A 253 13.71 -7.90 10.20
C GLN A 253 12.38 -8.59 9.88
N THR A 254 11.37 -8.45 10.75
CA THR A 254 10.03 -9.02 10.54
C THR A 254 9.12 -8.13 9.69
N SER A 255 9.52 -6.88 9.43
CA SER A 255 8.83 -5.98 8.51
C SER A 255 9.17 -6.32 7.07
N SER A 256 8.27 -5.96 6.14
CA SER A 256 8.49 -6.25 4.72
C SER A 256 9.77 -5.56 4.22
N PRO A 257 10.53 -6.19 3.29
CA PRO A 257 11.68 -5.54 2.67
C PRO A 257 11.35 -4.16 2.07
N TYR A 258 10.15 -4.01 1.53
CA TYR A 258 9.66 -2.74 1.01
C TYR A 258 9.53 -1.66 2.08
N ASP A 259 8.87 -1.97 3.20
CA ASP A 259 8.72 -1.00 4.29
C ASP A 259 10.10 -0.61 4.85
N ARG A 260 11.00 -1.59 5.06
CA ARG A 260 12.38 -1.35 5.51
C ARG A 260 13.16 -0.46 4.54
N PHE A 261 13.02 -0.68 3.23
CA PHE A 261 13.63 0.14 2.18
C PHE A 261 13.13 1.59 2.25
N ARG A 262 11.81 1.78 2.39
CA ARG A 262 11.22 3.12 2.53
C ARG A 262 11.76 3.86 3.75
N VAL A 263 11.92 3.18 4.89
CA VAL A 263 12.51 3.77 6.10
C VAL A 263 13.98 4.13 5.85
N ALA A 264 14.77 3.21 5.29
CA ALA A 264 16.19 3.43 5.01
C ALA A 264 16.43 4.61 4.07
N ARG A 265 15.59 4.73 3.04
CA ARG A 265 15.62 5.85 2.10
C ARG A 265 15.36 7.18 2.80
N THR A 266 14.32 7.24 3.63
CA THR A 266 13.96 8.44 4.37
C THR A 266 15.07 8.82 5.36
N TRP A 267 15.65 7.83 6.05
CA TRP A 267 16.80 8.01 6.91
C TRP A 267 17.99 8.65 6.18
N ALA A 268 18.36 8.09 5.03
CA ALA A 268 19.49 8.57 4.23
C ALA A 268 19.27 10.02 3.77
N LEU A 269 18.07 10.35 3.27
CA LEU A 269 17.73 11.71 2.87
C LEU A 269 17.80 12.71 4.04
N CYS A 270 17.24 12.37 5.20
CA CYS A 270 17.33 13.24 6.38
C CYS A 270 18.78 13.40 6.88
N ALA A 271 19.57 12.33 6.88
CA ALA A 271 20.97 12.40 7.32
C ALA A 271 21.82 13.29 6.41
N LEU A 272 21.48 13.39 5.11
CA LEU A 272 22.07 14.34 4.18
C LEU A 272 21.64 15.77 4.45
N GLU A 273 20.34 15.99 4.63
CA GLU A 273 19.77 17.33 4.85
C GLU A 273 20.36 18.02 6.09
N TYR A 274 20.63 17.25 7.14
CA TYR A 274 21.14 17.76 8.42
C TYR A 274 22.65 17.56 8.62
N ASP A 275 23.40 17.30 7.54
CA ASP A 275 24.87 17.19 7.50
C ASP A 275 25.46 16.34 8.64
N ASN A 276 24.88 15.13 8.84
CA ASN A 276 25.38 14.18 9.82
C ASN A 276 26.11 13.03 9.10
N PRO A 277 27.41 13.18 8.77
CA PRO A 277 28.13 12.24 7.90
C PRO A 277 28.21 10.83 8.48
N THR A 278 28.31 10.70 9.82
CA THR A 278 28.35 9.39 10.48
C THR A 278 27.02 8.65 10.34
N GLN A 279 25.90 9.34 10.54
CA GLN A 279 24.56 8.78 10.34
C GLN A 279 24.28 8.53 8.86
N ALA A 280 24.73 9.42 7.98
CA ALA A 280 24.55 9.27 6.53
C ALA A 280 25.22 8.00 6.02
N ILE A 281 26.49 7.74 6.40
CA ILE A 281 27.18 6.51 6.01
C ILE A 281 26.42 5.27 6.51
N SER A 282 25.98 5.29 7.77
CA SER A 282 25.22 4.18 8.36
C SER A 282 23.86 3.96 7.65
N ALA A 283 23.20 5.04 7.26
CA ALA A 283 21.94 5.01 6.54
C ALA A 283 22.10 4.45 5.12
N PHE A 284 23.16 4.84 4.41
CA PHE A 284 23.45 4.31 3.08
C PHE A 284 23.89 2.85 3.11
N ASP A 285 24.68 2.42 4.09
CA ASP A 285 24.97 1.00 4.30
C ASP A 285 23.68 0.20 4.45
N ALA A 286 22.80 0.64 5.36
CA ALA A 286 21.54 -0.06 5.60
C ALA A 286 20.57 -0.01 4.40
N LEU A 287 20.58 1.08 3.62
CA LEU A 287 19.80 1.19 2.39
C LEU A 287 20.27 0.18 1.34
N VAL A 288 21.58 0.12 1.10
CA VAL A 288 22.20 -0.78 0.12
C VAL A 288 21.98 -2.24 0.52
N ASP A 289 22.03 -2.58 1.81
CA ASP A 289 21.77 -3.95 2.31
C ASP A 289 20.32 -4.42 2.09
N VAL A 290 19.34 -3.52 2.16
CA VAL A 290 17.91 -3.88 2.01
C VAL A 290 17.51 -4.06 0.55
N VAL A 291 18.20 -3.37 -0.36
CA VAL A 291 17.85 -3.32 -1.78
C VAL A 291 17.78 -4.70 -2.46
N PRO A 292 18.76 -5.60 -2.29
CA PRO A 292 18.69 -6.95 -2.85
C PRO A 292 17.46 -7.75 -2.39
N LEU A 293 16.93 -7.47 -1.19
CA LEU A 293 15.77 -8.18 -0.63
C LEU A 293 14.44 -7.78 -1.27
N PHE A 294 14.39 -6.62 -1.93
CA PHE A 294 13.18 -6.09 -2.55
C PHE A 294 13.21 -6.13 -4.09
N ALA A 295 14.40 -6.12 -4.68
CA ALA A 295 14.61 -6.08 -6.13
C ALA A 295 14.51 -7.46 -6.84
N GLY A 296 13.73 -8.40 -6.29
CA GLY A 296 13.53 -9.74 -6.86
C GLY A 296 12.67 -9.75 -8.14
N VAL A 297 12.77 -10.83 -8.93
CA VAL A 297 12.07 -11.03 -10.22
C VAL A 297 10.54 -11.07 -10.07
N GLU A 298 10.03 -11.24 -8.85
CA GLU A 298 8.60 -11.31 -8.53
C GLU A 298 7.83 -9.98 -8.69
N GLN A 299 8.54 -8.84 -8.86
CA GLN A 299 7.96 -7.51 -9.04
C GLN A 299 7.72 -7.15 -10.51
N THR A 300 6.64 -6.43 -10.84
CA THR A 300 6.31 -6.04 -12.23
C THR A 300 7.49 -5.33 -12.93
N VAL A 301 7.70 -5.53 -14.23
CA VAL A 301 8.80 -4.88 -15.00
C VAL A 301 8.75 -3.36 -14.81
N GLN A 302 7.55 -2.79 -14.79
CA GLN A 302 7.33 -1.37 -14.57
C GLN A 302 7.77 -0.94 -13.17
N HIS A 303 7.31 -1.63 -12.12
CA HIS A 303 7.69 -1.31 -10.75
C HIS A 303 9.20 -1.49 -10.51
N ARG A 304 9.82 -2.48 -11.16
CA ARG A 304 11.28 -2.66 -11.13
C ARG A 304 12.01 -1.51 -11.81
N HIS A 305 11.52 -1.02 -12.95
CA HIS A 305 12.17 0.07 -13.67
C HIS A 305 12.17 1.37 -12.87
N GLU A 306 11.01 1.75 -12.30
CA GLU A 306 10.88 2.91 -11.42
C GLU A 306 11.81 2.78 -10.21
N LEU A 307 11.81 1.61 -9.55
CA LEU A 307 12.66 1.36 -8.38
C LEU A 307 14.15 1.45 -8.69
N LEU A 308 14.60 0.88 -9.82
CA LEU A 308 16.02 0.89 -10.21
C LEU A 308 16.51 2.30 -10.56
N MET A 309 15.65 3.11 -11.17
CA MET A 309 15.96 4.51 -11.49
C MET A 309 16.22 5.30 -10.21
N ASP A 310 15.30 5.21 -9.27
CA ASP A 310 15.41 5.82 -7.96
C ASP A 310 16.65 5.34 -7.20
N LEU A 311 16.89 4.02 -7.20
CA LEU A 311 18.03 3.40 -6.55
C LEU A 311 19.37 3.94 -7.07
N SER A 312 19.50 4.09 -8.40
CA SER A 312 20.74 4.59 -9.01
C SER A 312 21.09 6.00 -8.53
N SER A 313 20.07 6.85 -8.36
CA SER A 313 20.22 8.20 -7.81
C SER A 313 20.72 8.15 -6.36
N TYR A 314 20.13 7.30 -5.52
CA TYR A 314 20.53 7.19 -4.11
C TYR A 314 21.96 6.66 -3.95
N ILE A 315 22.36 5.64 -4.72
CA ILE A 315 23.71 5.09 -4.66
C ILE A 315 24.76 6.15 -5.06
N LEU A 316 24.47 6.96 -6.09
CA LEU A 316 25.36 8.04 -6.52
C LEU A 316 25.50 9.14 -5.44
N HIS A 317 24.38 9.54 -4.81
CA HIS A 317 24.42 10.50 -3.70
C HIS A 317 25.18 9.95 -2.49
N GLY A 318 24.95 8.69 -2.12
CA GLY A 318 25.71 8.02 -1.06
C GLY A 318 27.21 8.02 -1.36
N ALA A 319 27.60 7.60 -2.57
CA ALA A 319 29.01 7.60 -2.97
C ALA A 319 29.64 9.00 -2.91
N SER A 320 28.92 10.04 -3.30
CA SER A 320 29.38 11.43 -3.19
C SER A 320 29.67 11.83 -1.74
N VAL A 321 28.79 11.46 -0.81
CA VAL A 321 28.95 11.74 0.63
C VAL A 321 30.07 10.92 1.25
N ALA A 322 30.20 9.66 0.87
CA ALA A 322 31.31 8.82 1.28
C ALA A 322 32.66 9.39 0.80
N ILE A 323 32.75 9.86 -0.44
CA ILE A 323 33.95 10.54 -0.96
C ILE A 323 34.26 11.80 -0.15
N SER A 324 33.25 12.65 0.06
CA SER A 324 33.39 13.91 0.81
C SER A 324 33.79 13.67 2.27
N SER A 325 33.38 12.53 2.84
CA SER A 325 33.74 12.09 4.20
C SER A 325 35.06 11.30 4.28
N GLY A 326 35.81 11.19 3.17
CA GLY A 326 37.08 10.44 3.13
C GLY A 326 36.94 8.91 3.11
N ARG A 327 35.72 8.38 2.97
CA ARG A 327 35.38 6.95 2.92
C ARG A 327 35.27 6.44 1.49
N ILE A 328 36.38 6.50 0.76
CA ILE A 328 36.47 6.04 -0.63
C ILE A 328 36.17 4.53 -0.76
N ASP A 329 36.49 3.76 0.29
CA ASP A 329 36.14 2.36 0.42
C ASP A 329 34.63 2.12 0.28
N LYS A 330 33.83 2.90 1.01
CA LYS A 330 32.36 2.82 0.96
C LYS A 330 31.78 3.31 -0.35
N ALA A 331 32.33 4.38 -0.91
CA ALA A 331 31.88 4.87 -2.21
C ALA A 331 32.06 3.81 -3.31
N LEU A 332 33.22 3.14 -3.34
CA LEU A 332 33.49 2.07 -4.31
C LEU A 332 32.59 0.85 -4.05
N GLU A 333 32.45 0.44 -2.79
CA GLU A 333 31.59 -0.67 -2.39
C GLU A 333 30.14 -0.48 -2.89
N TRP A 334 29.52 0.66 -2.58
CA TRP A 334 28.13 0.91 -2.95
C TRP A 334 27.92 1.02 -4.47
N LEU A 335 28.86 1.62 -5.20
CA LEU A 335 28.81 1.69 -6.66
C LEU A 335 28.86 0.29 -7.30
N GLU A 336 29.75 -0.57 -6.81
CA GLU A 336 29.87 -1.95 -7.30
C GLU A 336 28.64 -2.80 -6.95
N GLN A 337 28.08 -2.62 -5.75
CA GLN A 337 26.84 -3.31 -5.36
C GLN A 337 25.64 -2.86 -6.21
N GLY A 338 25.50 -1.57 -6.48
CA GLY A 338 24.47 -1.04 -7.38
C GLY A 338 24.58 -1.61 -8.80
N ARG A 339 25.81 -1.67 -9.34
CA ARG A 339 26.10 -2.29 -10.63
C ARG A 339 25.78 -3.78 -10.61
N GLY A 340 26.21 -4.49 -9.56
CA GLY A 340 25.98 -5.93 -9.39
C GLY A 340 24.51 -6.31 -9.35
N LEU A 341 23.65 -5.49 -8.74
CA LEU A 341 22.21 -5.72 -8.69
C LEU A 341 21.57 -5.70 -10.10
N VAL A 342 21.89 -4.69 -10.90
CA VAL A 342 21.41 -4.55 -12.28
C VAL A 342 21.88 -5.75 -13.13
N TRP A 343 23.14 -6.15 -12.97
CA TRP A 343 23.71 -7.31 -13.65
C TRP A 343 23.04 -8.62 -13.24
N ASN A 344 22.79 -8.84 -11.95
CA ASN A 344 22.11 -10.04 -11.44
C ASN A 344 20.68 -10.15 -12.00
N GLN A 345 19.95 -9.04 -12.12
CA GLN A 345 18.61 -9.06 -12.70
C GLN A 345 18.63 -9.45 -14.18
N ILE A 346 19.53 -8.88 -14.98
CA ILE A 346 19.69 -9.25 -16.40
C ILE A 346 20.10 -10.72 -16.53
N SER A 347 21.02 -11.18 -15.68
CA SER A 347 21.49 -12.57 -15.71
C SER A 347 20.43 -13.58 -15.28
N SER A 348 19.53 -13.22 -14.35
CA SER A 348 18.45 -14.11 -13.88
C SER A 348 17.42 -14.44 -14.96
N LEU A 349 17.23 -13.56 -15.94
CA LEU A 349 16.44 -13.82 -17.15
C LEU A 349 17.14 -14.80 -18.11
N ARG A 350 18.44 -15.02 -17.96
CA ARG A 350 19.25 -15.85 -18.86
C ARG A 350 19.62 -17.20 -18.25
N THR A 351 18.89 -17.65 -17.22
CA THR A 351 19.14 -18.91 -16.53
C THR A 351 19.11 -20.09 -17.52
N PRO A 352 20.11 -21.00 -17.52
CA PRO A 352 20.14 -22.15 -18.43
C PRO A 352 18.88 -23.02 -18.29
N LEU A 353 18.27 -23.38 -19.43
CA LEU A 353 17.02 -24.14 -19.49
C LEU A 353 17.23 -25.62 -19.79
N ASP A 354 18.46 -26.11 -19.82
CA ASP A 354 18.79 -27.46 -20.25
C ASP A 354 18.11 -28.53 -19.37
N ASP A 355 18.14 -28.36 -18.05
CA ASP A 355 17.46 -29.24 -17.10
C ASP A 355 15.92 -29.20 -17.24
N LEU A 356 15.36 -28.03 -17.57
CA LEU A 356 13.92 -27.89 -17.81
C LEU A 356 13.54 -28.51 -19.15
N ARG A 357 14.35 -28.30 -20.19
CA ARG A 357 14.16 -28.82 -21.54
C ARG A 357 14.28 -30.36 -21.56
N ALA A 358 15.06 -30.93 -20.65
CA ALA A 358 15.15 -32.38 -20.45
C ALA A 358 13.87 -33.00 -19.85
N VAL A 359 13.09 -32.23 -19.08
CA VAL A 359 11.85 -32.71 -18.41
C VAL A 359 10.59 -32.30 -19.18
N ASP A 360 10.56 -31.07 -19.71
CA ASP A 360 9.45 -30.51 -20.49
C ASP A 360 9.98 -29.46 -21.48
N ALA A 361 10.21 -29.90 -22.72
CA ALA A 361 10.69 -29.04 -23.81
C ALA A 361 9.70 -27.91 -24.16
N THR A 362 8.39 -28.16 -24.06
CA THR A 362 7.38 -27.15 -24.41
C THR A 362 7.32 -26.02 -23.39
N MET A 363 7.46 -26.35 -22.10
CA MET A 363 7.56 -25.37 -21.02
C MET A 363 8.87 -24.57 -21.10
N ALA A 364 9.99 -25.23 -21.46
CA ALA A 364 11.27 -24.58 -21.66
C ALA A 364 11.21 -23.55 -22.80
N ASP A 365 10.62 -23.89 -23.95
CA ASP A 365 10.51 -22.98 -25.09
C ASP A 365 9.57 -21.78 -24.79
N ARG A 366 8.49 -22.02 -24.04
CA ARG A 366 7.61 -20.95 -23.55
C ARG A 366 8.34 -20.03 -22.57
N PHE A 367 9.09 -20.58 -21.63
CA PHE A 367 9.89 -19.81 -20.69
C PHE A 367 10.96 -18.99 -21.42
N GLU A 368 11.65 -19.57 -22.40
CA GLU A 368 12.64 -18.89 -23.23
C GLU A 368 12.02 -17.71 -23.99
N THR A 369 10.84 -17.91 -24.57
CA THR A 369 10.10 -16.86 -25.30
C THR A 369 9.72 -15.70 -24.39
N VAL A 370 9.13 -16.02 -23.23
CA VAL A 370 8.73 -15.01 -22.24
C VAL A 370 9.95 -14.28 -21.67
N SER A 371 11.04 -15.00 -21.39
CA SER A 371 12.25 -14.40 -20.85
C SER A 371 12.93 -13.45 -21.84
N LYS A 372 13.00 -13.82 -23.13
CA LYS A 372 13.48 -12.93 -24.20
C LYS A 372 12.61 -11.68 -24.33
N ALA A 373 11.29 -11.82 -24.21
CA ALA A 373 10.38 -10.68 -24.25
C ALA A 373 10.54 -9.76 -23.01
N LEU A 374 10.77 -10.33 -21.83
CA LEU A 374 11.07 -9.58 -20.61
C LEU A 374 12.44 -8.88 -20.66
N ASP A 375 13.48 -9.54 -21.20
CA ASP A 375 14.81 -8.95 -21.41
C ASP A 375 14.71 -7.75 -22.38
N ALA A 376 13.97 -7.91 -23.49
CA ALA A 376 13.71 -6.82 -24.44
C ALA A 376 12.88 -5.68 -23.83
N ALA A 377 11.91 -5.98 -22.95
CA ALA A 377 11.09 -4.97 -22.29
C ALA A 377 11.84 -4.20 -21.19
N GLY A 378 12.86 -4.82 -20.57
CA GLY A 378 13.69 -4.24 -19.51
C GLY A 378 14.99 -3.59 -19.99
N ALA A 379 15.51 -3.99 -21.14
CA ALA A 379 16.67 -3.36 -21.75
C ALA A 379 16.32 -1.94 -22.22
N ARG A 380 17.02 -0.93 -21.68
CA ARG A 380 17.05 0.42 -22.26
C ARG A 380 17.62 0.34 -23.67
N VAL A 381 16.76 0.13 -24.66
CA VAL A 381 17.08 0.36 -26.05
C VAL A 381 16.12 1.43 -26.53
N GLN A 382 16.61 2.67 -26.64
CA GLN A 382 16.11 3.57 -27.68
C GLN A 382 16.33 2.83 -29.00
N ASP A 383 15.33 2.08 -29.46
CA ASP A 383 15.33 1.47 -30.78
C ASP A 383 15.06 2.61 -31.79
N PRO A 384 16.03 2.99 -32.64
CA PRO A 384 15.79 4.00 -33.67
C PRO A 384 14.79 3.55 -34.74
N ARG A 385 14.27 2.31 -34.66
CA ARG A 385 13.41 1.69 -35.67
C ARG A 385 12.09 1.11 -35.15
N GLY A 386 11.66 1.48 -33.94
CA GLY A 386 10.28 1.35 -33.46
C GLY A 386 9.61 -0.01 -33.68
N ARG A 387 10.34 -1.14 -33.61
CA ARG A 387 9.77 -2.44 -34.00
C ARG A 387 9.11 -3.22 -32.87
N PHE A 388 9.31 -2.85 -31.61
CA PHE A 388 8.63 -3.50 -30.47
C PHE A 388 8.45 -2.52 -29.30
N GLU A 389 7.46 -1.63 -29.40
CA GLU A 389 6.90 -0.96 -28.22
C GLU A 389 5.74 -1.82 -27.69
N ALA A 390 6.07 -2.78 -26.82
CA ALA A 390 5.03 -3.47 -26.06
C ALA A 390 4.37 -2.48 -25.09
N THR A 391 3.03 -2.40 -25.09
CA THR A 391 2.29 -1.55 -24.15
C THR A 391 2.49 -2.03 -22.71
N ALA A 392 2.22 -1.17 -21.72
CA ALA A 392 2.37 -1.52 -20.31
C ALA A 392 1.60 -2.82 -19.95
N ASP A 393 0.40 -2.98 -20.50
CA ASP A 393 -0.45 -4.17 -20.29
C ASP A 393 0.18 -5.45 -20.87
N GLN A 394 0.84 -5.36 -22.02
CA GLN A 394 1.53 -6.48 -22.64
C GLN A 394 2.77 -6.90 -21.82
N LYS A 395 3.49 -5.94 -21.23
CA LYS A 395 4.63 -6.21 -20.34
C LYS A 395 4.18 -6.89 -19.05
N ILE A 396 3.03 -6.50 -18.49
CA ILE A 396 2.43 -7.11 -17.30
C ILE A 396 1.95 -8.54 -17.59
N ALA A 397 1.24 -8.76 -18.69
CA ALA A 397 0.75 -10.09 -19.08
C ALA A 397 1.89 -11.10 -19.32
N LEU A 398 2.96 -10.69 -20.00
CA LEU A 398 4.16 -11.52 -20.20
C LEU A 398 4.82 -11.90 -18.88
N GLN A 399 4.81 -10.99 -17.91
CA GLN A 399 5.34 -11.27 -16.59
C GLN A 399 4.46 -12.20 -15.74
N GLU A 400 3.13 -12.05 -15.78
CA GLU A 400 2.21 -12.97 -15.11
C GLU A 400 2.43 -14.39 -15.61
N GLN A 401 2.62 -14.53 -16.92
CA GLN A 401 2.99 -15.79 -17.55
C GLN A 401 4.34 -16.31 -17.02
N ALA A 402 5.39 -15.48 -16.94
CA ALA A 402 6.69 -15.88 -16.38
C ALA A 402 6.60 -16.33 -14.91
N SER A 403 5.87 -15.58 -14.09
CA SER A 403 5.72 -15.81 -12.65
C SER A 403 4.92 -17.08 -12.35
N SER A 404 3.96 -17.41 -13.23
CA SER A 404 3.24 -18.69 -13.17
C SER A 404 4.17 -19.90 -13.37
N HIS A 405 5.20 -19.76 -14.21
CA HIS A 405 6.14 -20.82 -14.54
C HIS A 405 7.23 -21.01 -13.46
N VAL A 406 7.66 -19.94 -12.77
CA VAL A 406 8.63 -20.01 -11.66
C VAL A 406 8.06 -20.74 -10.43
N LYS A 407 6.74 -20.63 -10.18
CA LYS A 407 6.07 -21.31 -9.06
C LYS A 407 6.09 -22.85 -9.14
N PHE A 408 6.40 -23.44 -10.29
CA PHE A 408 6.51 -24.90 -10.44
C PHE A 408 7.86 -25.51 -9.98
N LYS A 409 8.84 -24.69 -9.56
CA LYS A 409 10.17 -25.16 -9.12
C LYS A 409 10.51 -24.94 -7.64
N ALA A 410 9.59 -24.44 -6.80
CA ALA A 410 9.85 -24.20 -5.38
C ALA A 410 8.87 -24.99 -4.46
N PRO A 411 9.35 -25.70 -3.43
CA PRO A 411 8.49 -26.26 -2.41
C PRO A 411 7.79 -25.14 -1.61
N THR A 412 6.49 -25.33 -1.47
CA THR A 412 5.43 -24.52 -0.88
C THR A 412 5.74 -23.86 0.47
N VAL A 413 6.11 -22.57 0.51
CA VAL A 413 6.00 -21.72 1.74
C VAL A 413 5.81 -20.23 1.38
N LEU A 414 4.70 -19.81 0.77
CA LEU A 414 4.37 -18.36 0.63
C LEU A 414 2.86 -18.11 0.48
N SER A 415 2.04 -18.67 1.38
CA SER A 415 0.60 -18.45 1.42
C SER A 415 0.12 -17.99 2.80
N THR A 416 0.44 -16.75 3.22
CA THR A 416 -0.21 -16.18 4.43
C THR A 416 -0.34 -14.66 4.50
N TYR A 417 -0.05 -13.88 3.45
CA TYR A 417 -0.19 -12.42 3.52
C TYR A 417 -1.10 -11.88 2.42
N ARG A 418 -2.42 -11.77 2.70
CA ARG A 418 -3.36 -10.74 2.21
C ARG A 418 -4.84 -11.13 2.43
N ILE A 419 -5.24 -11.31 3.69
CA ILE A 419 -6.66 -11.17 4.10
C ILE A 419 -6.67 -10.74 5.57
N TYR A 420 -6.64 -9.44 5.86
CA TYR A 420 -7.01 -8.92 7.20
C TYR A 420 -7.34 -7.42 7.13
N THR A 421 -8.40 -7.02 6.42
CA THR A 421 -9.15 -5.78 6.76
C THR A 421 -10.55 -5.70 6.14
N VAL A 422 -11.29 -6.80 5.97
CA VAL A 422 -12.75 -6.72 5.79
C VAL A 422 -13.36 -7.99 6.37
N TYR A 423 -13.68 -8.01 7.66
CA TYR A 423 -14.73 -8.83 8.29
C TYR A 423 -14.86 -8.43 9.76
N THR A 424 -16.13 -8.43 10.23
CA THR A 424 -16.72 -8.05 11.54
C THR A 424 -17.18 -6.58 11.58
N LEU A 425 -18.48 -6.25 11.59
CA LEU A 425 -19.77 -6.97 11.67
C LEU A 425 -20.76 -6.33 10.70
#